data_AF-A0A847K0H7-F1
#
_entry.id   AF-A0A847K0H7-F1
#
_cell.length_a   1.000
_cell.length_b   1.000
_cell.length_c   1.000
_cell.angle_alpha   90.00
_cell.angle_beta   90.00
_cell.angle_gamma   90.00
#
_symmetry.space_group_name_H-M   'P 1'
#
loop_
_entity.id
_entity.type
_entity.pdbx_description
1 polymer ?
#
loop_
_entity_poly.entity_id
_entity_poly.type
_entity_poly.pdbx_seq_one_letter_code
_entity_poly.pdbx_strand_id
1 'polypeptide(L)'
;MISGIGQFPSDQPDTPQTSRFVPSPLPSPTRNISGYAVDDLEITGISPKYGHRIVEIGVVKLDLDGNAISEDAVLRMAGSSN
;
A
#
# COMPACT_ATOMS: atom_id res chain seq x y z
N MET A 1 79.18 4.73 27.58
CA MET A 1 78.71 6.08 27.23
C MET A 1 77.29 5.97 26.69
N ILE A 2 76.39 6.85 27.12
CA ILE A 2 74.92 6.83 26.98
C ILE A 2 74.48 7.36 25.60
N SER A 3 73.42 6.79 25.02
CA SER A 3 72.36 7.41 24.19
C SER A 3 71.44 6.27 23.69
N GLY A 4 70.14 6.15 23.98
CA GLY A 4 69.14 7.15 24.30
C GLY A 4 68.38 7.54 23.04
N ILE A 5 67.32 6.81 22.69
CA ILE A 5 66.08 7.30 22.05
C ILE A 5 65.05 6.17 22.02
N GLY A 6 64.04 6.30 22.91
CA GLY A 6 62.84 5.48 22.91
C GLY A 6 61.95 5.84 21.72
N GLN A 7 61.34 4.79 21.16
CA GLN A 7 60.46 4.81 20.02
C GLN A 7 59.21 5.65 20.29
N PHE A 8 59.06 6.77 19.58
CA PHE A 8 57.83 7.57 19.62
C PHE A 8 56.67 6.76 18.99
N PRO A 9 55.48 6.72 19.62
CA PRO A 9 54.31 6.11 19.00
C PRO A 9 53.93 6.92 17.76
N SER A 10 53.70 6.21 16.65
CA SER A 10 53.19 6.80 15.41
C SER A 10 51.84 7.44 15.68
N ASP A 11 51.74 8.75 15.45
CA ASP A 11 50.49 9.50 15.38
C ASP A 11 49.60 8.92 14.28
N GLN A 12 48.78 7.93 14.62
CA GLN A 12 47.65 7.53 13.80
C GLN A 12 46.55 8.56 14.07
N PRO A 13 46.13 9.38 13.09
CA PRO A 13 45.03 10.31 13.32
C PRO A 13 43.77 9.51 13.62
N ASP A 14 43.20 9.72 14.81
CA ASP A 14 41.88 9.20 15.20
C ASP A 14 40.87 9.67 14.15
N THR A 15 40.50 8.77 13.25
CA THR A 15 39.47 9.04 12.27
C THR A 15 38.15 9.12 13.04
N PRO A 16 37.39 10.23 12.97
CA PRO A 16 36.10 10.29 13.64
C PRO A 16 35.20 9.23 13.00
N GLN A 17 34.87 8.18 13.75
CA GLN A 17 33.86 7.21 13.34
C GLN A 17 32.52 7.94 13.29
N THR A 18 32.14 8.37 12.09
CA THR A 18 30.77 8.80 11.83
C THR A 18 29.86 7.61 12.11
N SER A 19 29.14 7.66 13.23
CA SER A 19 28.03 6.76 13.53
C SER A 19 27.03 6.88 12.38
N ARG A 20 27.13 6.01 11.38
CA ARG A 20 26.19 5.95 10.26
C ARG A 20 24.84 5.57 10.85
N PHE A 21 23.93 6.54 10.91
CA PHE A 21 22.52 6.27 11.12
C PHE A 21 22.06 5.43 9.92
N VAL A 22 21.81 4.14 10.14
CA VAL A 22 21.11 3.29 9.17
C VAL A 22 19.63 3.41 9.50
N PRO A 23 18.80 4.10 8.71
CA PRO A 23 17.37 4.10 8.92
C PRO A 23 16.90 2.65 8.84
N SER A 24 16.23 2.17 9.89
CA SER A 24 15.52 0.89 9.78
C SER A 24 14.46 1.04 8.68
N PRO A 25 14.35 0.09 7.73
CA PRO A 25 13.29 0.14 6.73
C PRO A 25 11.95 0.21 7.44
N LEU A 26 11.12 1.17 7.04
CA LEU A 26 9.76 1.30 7.56
C LEU A 26 9.02 -0.02 7.29
N PRO A 27 8.34 -0.63 8.28
CA PRO A 27 7.54 -1.82 8.03
C PRO A 27 6.52 -1.49 6.94
N SER A 28 6.66 -2.15 5.80
CA SER A 28 5.68 -2.04 4.72
C SER A 28 4.38 -2.67 5.22
N PRO A 29 3.24 -1.99 5.18
CA PRO A 29 1.97 -2.62 5.53
C PRO A 29 1.73 -3.76 4.53
N THR A 30 1.94 -5.00 4.98
CA THR A 30 1.58 -6.17 4.21
C THR A 30 0.06 -6.25 4.22
N ARG A 31 -0.58 -5.67 3.19
CA ARG A 31 -1.99 -5.97 2.94
C ARG A 31 -2.04 -7.41 2.44
N ASN A 32 -2.51 -8.32 3.28
CA ASN A 32 -2.90 -9.65 2.84
C ASN A 32 -4.18 -9.49 2.02
N ILE A 33 -4.02 -9.30 0.71
CA ILE A 33 -5.14 -9.20 -0.22
C ILE A 33 -5.58 -10.64 -0.52
N SER A 34 -6.80 -10.99 -0.17
CA SER A 34 -7.37 -12.33 -0.37
C SER A 34 -8.10 -12.51 -1.70
N GLY A 35 -8.20 -11.45 -2.50
CA GLY A 35 -8.88 -11.43 -3.79
C GLY A 35 -9.32 -10.01 -4.18
N TYR A 36 -10.15 -9.91 -5.20
CA TYR A 36 -10.72 -8.66 -5.70
C TYR A 36 -12.25 -8.67 -5.56
N ALA A 37 -12.82 -7.50 -5.27
CA ALA A 37 -14.23 -7.24 -5.50
C ALA A 37 -14.32 -6.37 -6.77
N VAL A 38 -15.13 -6.80 -7.73
CA VAL A 38 -15.42 -6.06 -8.95
C VAL A 38 -16.87 -5.60 -8.87
N ASP A 39 -17.04 -4.29 -8.84
CA ASP A 39 -18.33 -3.63 -8.76
C ASP A 39 -18.68 -3.05 -10.14
N ASP A 40 -19.85 -3.42 -10.66
CA ASP A 40 -20.43 -2.86 -11.87
C ASP A 40 -21.69 -2.05 -11.52
N LEU A 41 -21.77 -0.81 -12.02
CA LEU A 41 -22.79 0.16 -11.63
C LEU A 41 -23.55 0.66 -12.83
N GLU A 42 -24.86 0.42 -12.84
CA GLU A 42 -25.74 1.04 -13.82
C GLU A 42 -26.33 2.33 -13.24
N ILE A 43 -26.18 3.42 -13.99
CA ILE A 43 -26.57 4.76 -13.55
C ILE A 43 -27.49 5.42 -14.57
N THR A 44 -28.45 6.21 -14.08
CA THR A 44 -29.38 6.98 -14.93
C THR A 44 -28.74 8.16 -15.65
N GLY A 45 -27.46 8.45 -15.39
CA GLY A 45 -26.69 9.53 -16.02
C GLY A 45 -25.45 9.92 -15.20
N ILE A 46 -24.71 10.92 -15.68
CA ILE A 46 -23.31 11.14 -15.27
C ILE A 46 -23.11 12.03 -14.02
N SER A 47 -24.18 12.59 -13.44
CA SER A 47 -24.04 13.57 -12.35
C SER A 47 -25.13 13.48 -11.29
N PRO A 48 -24.76 13.23 -10.02
CA PRO A 48 -25.71 13.27 -8.90
C PRO A 48 -26.42 14.63 -8.76
N LYS A 49 -25.79 15.73 -9.18
CA LYS A 49 -26.37 17.08 -9.10
C LYS A 49 -27.67 17.22 -9.90
N TYR A 50 -27.82 16.46 -10.97
CA TYR A 50 -29.04 16.45 -11.80
C TYR A 50 -30.03 15.36 -11.39
N GLY A 51 -29.86 14.77 -10.20
CA GLY A 51 -30.76 13.74 -9.67
C GLY A 51 -30.52 12.34 -10.25
N HIS A 52 -29.42 12.13 -10.97
CA HIS A 52 -29.02 10.80 -11.42
C HIS A 52 -28.67 9.89 -10.23
N ARG A 53 -29.11 8.64 -10.31
CA ARG A 53 -28.98 7.61 -9.28
C ARG A 53 -28.45 6.33 -9.89
N ILE A 54 -27.84 5.51 -9.03
CA ILE A 54 -27.55 4.10 -9.29
C ILE A 54 -28.88 3.34 -9.33
N VAL A 55 -29.09 2.53 -10.37
CA VAL A 55 -30.28 1.67 -10.53
C VAL A 55 -29.97 0.20 -10.31
N GLU A 56 -28.71 -0.19 -10.55
CA GLU A 56 -28.23 -1.55 -10.40
C GLU A 56 -26.81 -1.56 -9.84
N ILE A 57 -26.52 -2.53 -8.97
CA ILE A 57 -25.18 -2.86 -8.49
C ILE A 57 -24.97 -4.35 -8.71
N GLY A 58 -24.00 -4.70 -9.54
CA GLY A 58 -23.47 -6.06 -9.67
C GLY A 58 -22.15 -6.19 -8.91
N VAL A 59 -21.98 -7.29 -8.16
CA VAL A 59 -20.75 -7.55 -7.40
C VAL A 59 -20.25 -8.96 -7.69
N VAL A 60 -19.00 -9.05 -8.15
CA VAL A 60 -18.31 -10.32 -8.36
C VAL A 60 -17.05 -10.36 -7.50
N LYS A 61 -16.87 -11.46 -6.76
CA LYS A 61 -15.63 -11.72 -6.01
C LYS A 61 -14.71 -12.58 -6.86
N LEU A 62 -13.49 -12.12 -7.08
CA LEU A 62 -12.45 -12.84 -7.82
C LEU A 62 -11.32 -13.27 -6.89
N ASP A 63 -10.68 -14.39 -7.21
CA ASP A 63 -9.38 -14.74 -6.63
C ASP A 63 -8.24 -13.88 -7.23
N LEU A 64 -7.02 -14.10 -6.76
CA LEU A 64 -5.84 -13.34 -7.22
C LEU A 64 -5.45 -13.65 -8.68
N ASP A 65 -5.94 -14.74 -9.24
CA ASP A 65 -5.73 -15.15 -10.62
C ASP A 65 -6.85 -14.66 -11.56
N GLY A 66 -7.86 -14.00 -11.00
CA GLY A 66 -9.00 -13.44 -11.73
C GLY A 66 -10.16 -14.43 -11.96
N ASN A 67 -10.15 -15.60 -11.33
CA ASN A 67 -11.27 -16.54 -11.41
C ASN A 67 -12.38 -16.12 -10.44
N ALA A 68 -13.63 -16.27 -10.87
CA ALA A 68 -14.78 -15.99 -10.02
C ALA A 68 -14.89 -17.00 -8.87
N ILE A 69 -14.97 -16.48 -7.64
CA ILE A 69 -15.20 -17.24 -6.41
C ILE A 69 -16.70 -17.26 -6.08
N SER A 70 -17.37 -16.11 -6.20
CA SER A 70 -18.80 -15.97 -5.95
C SER A 70 -19.39 -14.75 -6.65
N GLU A 71 -20.65 -14.86 -7.08
CA GLU A 71 -21.47 -13.75 -7.57
C GLU A 71 -22.52 -13.43 -6.50
N ASP A 72 -22.49 -12.21 -5.94
CA ASP A 72 -23.55 -11.75 -5.05
C ASP A 72 -24.56 -10.93 -5.86
N ALA A 73 -25.84 -11.26 -5.67
CA ALA A 73 -26.95 -10.92 -6.56
C ALA A 73 -27.08 -9.42 -6.89
N VAL A 74 -27.50 -9.19 -8.15
CA VAL A 74 -27.92 -7.91 -8.72
C VAL A 74 -28.96 -7.22 -7.82
N LEU A 75 -28.59 -6.09 -7.20
CA LEU A 75 -29.54 -5.28 -6.45
C LEU A 75 -30.21 -4.27 -7.40
N ARG A 76 -31.42 -4.58 -7.86
CA ARG A 76 -32.25 -3.62 -8.63
C ARG A 76 -33.02 -2.72 -7.70
N MET A 77 -32.67 -1.44 -7.66
CA MET A 77 -33.43 -0.45 -6.91
C MET A 77 -34.70 -0.10 -7.70
N ALA A 78 -35.80 -0.81 -7.43
CA ALA A 78 -37.10 -0.49 -8.00
C ALA A 78 -37.48 0.95 -7.59
N GLY A 79 -37.67 1.82 -8.58
CA GLY A 79 -38.18 3.16 -8.36
C GLY A 79 -39.61 3.09 -7.87
N SER A 80 -39.81 3.14 -6.55
CA SER A 80 -41.12 3.45 -5.96
C SER A 80 -41.46 4.88 -6.34
N SER A 81 -42.40 5.04 -7.27
CA SER A 81 -43.08 6.31 -7.53
C SER A 81 -44.19 6.49 -6.50
N ASN A 82 -44.24 7.67 -5.87
CA ASN A 82 -45.43 8.18 -5.18
C ASN A 82 -46.27 8.98 -6.16
#